data_AF-A0AA85FDZ3-F1
#
_entry.id   AF-A0AA85FDZ3-F1
#
_cell.length_a   1.000
_cell.length_b   1.000
_cell.length_c   1.000
_cell.angle_alpha   90.00
_cell.angle_beta   90.00
_cell.angle_gamma   90.00
#
_symmetry.space_group_name_H-M   'P 1'
#
loop_
_entity.id
_entity.type
_entity.pdbx_description
1 polymer ?
#
loop_
_entity_poly.entity_id
_entity_poly.type
_entity_poly.pdbx_seq_one_letter_code
_entity_poly.pdbx_strand_id
1 'polypeptide(L)'
;MGQSIEDVKTLTIRVIDHMCKTPLDKGYGSNEFKSIIHLFDRSFFTIENPQNVVEDYRLWIASSVLSSGDYPHHLTQIFIDLGKCSFGSLSVGKESFNEQYIELLSSFQLTLCNYLELSELLAEKISKQDAYLKEIYRIHEAILPHDGTYGMEKKITLVVEIIIKTLYNMLQHENPTISSALKKYNLIDIFIYYAKSTNTSLQIASYLSLAYIYNEEEQLIPENPSTRIYGYSCEEILKG
;
A
#
# COMPACT_ATOMS: atom_id res chain seq x y z
N MET A 1 17.68 2.97 -31.91
CA MET A 1 18.71 2.51 -30.96
C MET A 1 17.99 2.27 -29.64
N GLY A 2 17.95 1.04 -29.13
CA GLY A 2 17.31 0.75 -27.84
C GLY A 2 18.17 1.30 -26.70
N GLN A 3 17.55 1.91 -25.70
CA GLN A 3 18.24 2.26 -24.44
C GLN A 3 18.75 0.97 -23.79
N SER A 4 19.96 1.00 -23.23
CA SER A 4 20.45 -0.16 -22.50
C SER A 4 19.71 -0.30 -21.17
N ILE A 5 19.68 -1.52 -20.62
CA ILE A 5 19.09 -1.79 -19.31
C ILE A 5 19.72 -0.93 -18.20
N GLU A 6 21.01 -0.65 -18.33
CA GLU A 6 21.76 0.14 -17.34
C GLU A 6 21.41 1.63 -17.41
N ASP A 7 21.14 2.14 -18.61
CA ASP A 7 20.62 3.51 -18.79
C ASP A 7 19.23 3.66 -18.14
N VAL A 8 18.37 2.65 -18.31
CA VAL A 8 17.04 2.61 -17.69
C VAL A 8 17.16 2.59 -16.17
N LYS A 9 18.00 1.70 -15.61
CA LYS A 9 18.26 1.65 -14.16
C LYS A 9 18.77 2.99 -13.62
N THR A 10 19.73 3.59 -14.31
CA THR A 10 20.31 4.88 -13.93
C THR A 10 19.25 5.99 -13.94
N LEU A 11 18.40 6.03 -14.97
CA LEU A 11 17.32 7.01 -15.05
C LEU A 11 16.30 6.81 -13.94
N THR A 12 15.88 5.57 -13.68
CA THR A 12 14.94 5.25 -12.60
C THR A 12 15.48 5.64 -11.24
N ILE A 13 16.75 5.36 -10.96
CA ILE A 13 17.39 5.82 -9.71
C ILE A 13 17.33 7.34 -9.61
N ARG A 14 17.64 8.08 -10.68
CA ARG A 14 17.59 9.55 -10.67
C ARG A 14 16.16 10.07 -10.40
N VAL A 15 15.15 9.43 -10.97
CA VAL A 15 13.74 9.78 -10.71
C VAL A 15 13.38 9.55 -9.24
N ILE A 16 13.72 8.38 -8.69
CA ILE A 16 13.48 8.04 -7.28
C ILE A 16 14.22 9.01 -6.35
N ASP A 17 15.48 9.29 -6.66
CA ASP A 17 16.31 10.25 -5.92
C ASP A 17 15.70 11.64 -5.89
N HIS A 18 15.28 12.14 -7.05
CA HIS A 18 14.70 13.47 -7.17
C HIS A 18 13.38 13.55 -6.43
N MET A 19 12.55 12.49 -6.51
CA MET A 19 11.32 12.35 -5.74
C MET A 19 11.58 12.44 -4.24
N CYS A 20 12.50 11.62 -3.71
CA CYS A 20 12.79 11.53 -2.28
C CYS A 20 13.53 12.76 -1.72
N LYS A 21 14.22 13.54 -2.56
CA LYS A 21 14.93 14.76 -2.17
C LYS A 21 14.07 16.03 -2.30
N THR A 22 12.86 15.95 -2.87
CA THR A 22 11.98 17.10 -3.03
C THR A 22 11.48 17.59 -1.66
N PRO A 23 11.76 18.86 -1.26
CA PRO A 23 11.42 19.33 0.08
C PRO A 23 9.91 19.60 0.28
N LEU A 24 9.50 19.37 1.53
CA LEU A 24 8.12 19.37 2.05
C LEU A 24 7.36 20.69 1.86
N ASP A 25 8.05 21.81 1.93
CA ASP A 25 7.45 23.15 2.05
C ASP A 25 7.10 23.80 0.71
N LYS A 26 7.52 23.22 -0.42
CA LYS A 26 7.37 23.85 -1.76
C LYS A 26 7.06 22.89 -2.91
N GLY A 27 7.22 21.57 -2.74
CA GLY A 27 7.26 20.63 -3.85
C GLY A 27 5.92 20.05 -4.29
N TYR A 28 5.10 19.55 -3.38
CA TYR A 28 4.08 18.54 -3.73
C TYR A 28 2.93 19.05 -4.61
N GLY A 29 2.60 20.35 -4.53
CA GLY A 29 1.62 20.98 -5.41
C GLY A 29 2.18 21.44 -6.76
N SER A 30 3.50 21.43 -6.93
CA SER A 30 4.18 21.95 -8.12
C SER A 30 4.01 21.03 -9.33
N ASN A 31 4.07 21.62 -10.53
CA ASN A 31 4.09 20.84 -11.77
C ASN A 31 5.34 19.95 -11.90
N GLU A 32 6.44 20.35 -11.26
CA GLU A 32 7.65 19.55 -11.21
C GLU A 32 7.40 18.25 -10.44
N PHE A 33 6.86 18.33 -9.22
CA PHE A 33 6.57 17.13 -8.43
C PHE A 33 5.52 16.23 -9.09
N LYS A 34 4.47 16.82 -9.68
CA LYS A 34 3.50 16.06 -10.49
C LYS A 34 4.19 15.27 -11.61
N SER A 35 5.16 15.89 -12.29
CA SER A 35 5.94 15.24 -13.35
C SER A 35 6.81 14.12 -12.80
N ILE A 36 7.41 14.30 -11.62
CA ILE A 36 8.24 13.29 -10.97
C ILE A 36 7.40 12.07 -10.55
N ILE A 37 6.23 12.26 -9.95
CA ILE A 37 5.32 11.15 -9.60
C ILE A 37 4.92 10.39 -10.86
N HIS A 38 4.60 11.09 -11.94
CA HIS A 38 4.27 10.44 -13.21
C HIS A 38 5.47 9.65 -13.79
N LEU A 39 6.69 10.17 -13.68
CA LEU A 39 7.89 9.43 -14.08
C LEU A 39 8.14 8.22 -13.17
N PHE A 40 7.88 8.33 -11.87
CA PHE A 40 7.99 7.22 -10.93
C PHE A 40 6.98 6.13 -11.27
N ASP A 41 5.73 6.47 -11.56
CA ASP A 41 4.71 5.53 -12.00
C ASP A 41 5.11 4.79 -13.27
N ARG A 42 5.59 5.53 -14.28
CA ARG A 42 6.09 4.94 -15.53
C ARG A 42 7.37 4.12 -15.34
N SER A 43 8.13 4.35 -14.28
CA SER A 43 9.37 3.60 -14.01
C SER A 43 9.12 2.10 -13.86
N PHE A 44 7.95 1.71 -13.34
CA PHE A 44 7.56 0.30 -13.19
C PHE A 44 7.31 -0.36 -14.55
N PHE A 45 6.83 0.40 -15.54
CA PHE A 45 6.47 -0.09 -16.89
C PHE A 45 7.51 0.25 -17.96
N THR A 46 8.69 0.76 -17.58
CA THR A 46 9.69 1.23 -18.55
C THR A 46 10.25 0.11 -19.42
N ILE A 47 10.25 -1.12 -18.91
CA ILE A 47 10.62 -2.32 -19.65
C ILE A 47 9.38 -3.19 -19.74
N GLU A 48 9.02 -3.56 -20.95
CA GLU A 48 7.83 -4.39 -21.21
C GLU A 48 8.20 -5.79 -21.68
N ASN A 49 9.39 -5.99 -22.27
CA ASN A 49 9.85 -7.28 -22.78
C ASN A 49 11.40 -7.33 -22.86
N PRO A 50 12.02 -8.53 -22.79
CA PRO A 50 11.41 -9.82 -22.48
C PRO A 50 11.09 -9.99 -20.98
N GLN A 51 10.11 -10.85 -20.64
CA GLN A 51 9.54 -10.98 -19.29
C GLN A 51 10.58 -11.17 -18.17
N ASN A 52 11.61 -12.00 -18.40
CA ASN A 52 12.67 -12.22 -17.41
C ASN A 52 13.45 -10.94 -17.09
N VAL A 53 13.71 -10.10 -18.08
CA VAL A 53 14.40 -8.81 -17.89
C VAL A 53 13.49 -7.82 -17.14
N VAL A 54 12.18 -7.87 -17.39
CA VAL A 54 11.18 -7.06 -16.68
C VAL A 54 11.16 -7.41 -15.19
N GLU A 55 11.07 -8.70 -14.89
CA GLU A 55 11.05 -9.23 -13.52
C GLU A 55 12.35 -8.90 -12.77
N ASP A 56 13.50 -9.18 -13.39
CA ASP A 56 14.82 -8.88 -12.81
C ASP A 56 14.99 -7.39 -12.51
N TYR A 57 14.58 -6.52 -13.44
CA TYR A 57 14.64 -5.08 -13.26
C TYR A 57 13.74 -4.60 -12.12
N ARG A 58 12.46 -5.00 -12.10
CA ARG A 58 11.50 -4.53 -11.09
C ARG A 58 11.87 -5.04 -9.70
N LEU A 59 12.27 -6.31 -9.60
CA LEU A 59 12.74 -6.89 -8.35
C LEU A 59 14.02 -6.21 -7.86
N TRP A 60 14.94 -5.88 -8.77
CA TRP A 60 16.15 -5.13 -8.42
C TRP A 60 15.82 -3.72 -7.91
N ILE A 61 14.91 -2.98 -8.55
CA ILE A 61 14.46 -1.67 -8.04
C ILE A 61 13.86 -1.82 -6.64
N ALA A 62 12.94 -2.76 -6.43
CA ALA A 62 12.29 -2.95 -5.14
C ALA A 62 13.30 -3.33 -4.04
N SER A 63 14.13 -4.34 -4.30
CA SER A 63 15.00 -4.95 -3.29
C SER A 63 16.31 -4.19 -3.08
N SER A 64 16.88 -3.60 -4.13
CA SER A 64 18.21 -2.97 -4.06
C SER A 64 18.16 -1.45 -3.99
N VAL A 65 17.14 -0.81 -4.57
CA VAL A 65 17.03 0.66 -4.58
C VAL A 65 16.06 1.11 -3.48
N LEU A 66 14.77 0.82 -3.62
CA LEU A 66 13.72 1.33 -2.73
C LEU A 66 13.85 0.83 -1.29
N SER A 67 14.43 -0.36 -1.09
CA SER A 67 14.69 -0.88 0.26
C SER A 67 15.94 -0.27 0.90
N SER A 68 16.83 0.39 0.15
CA SER A 68 18.15 0.79 0.65
C SER A 68 18.13 2.11 1.44
N GLY A 69 19.14 2.29 2.31
CA GLY A 69 19.35 3.53 3.06
C GLY A 69 18.08 4.11 3.69
N ASP A 70 17.84 5.40 3.45
CA ASP A 70 16.70 6.14 3.99
C ASP A 70 15.49 6.18 3.05
N TYR A 71 15.50 5.45 1.92
CA TYR A 71 14.35 5.47 1.00
C TYR A 71 13.03 5.02 1.65
N PRO A 72 12.96 3.96 2.50
CA PRO A 72 11.71 3.62 3.17
C PRO A 72 11.14 4.76 4.02
N HIS A 73 12.02 5.53 4.67
CA HIS A 73 11.63 6.70 5.44
C HIS A 73 11.09 7.83 4.53
N HIS A 74 11.80 8.15 3.44
CA HIS A 74 11.36 9.19 2.50
C HIS A 74 10.05 8.81 1.78
N LEU A 75 9.88 7.55 1.35
CA LEU A 75 8.64 7.05 0.76
C LEU A 75 7.47 7.18 1.74
N THR A 76 7.71 6.85 3.02
CA THR A 76 6.73 7.05 4.09
C THR A 76 6.35 8.51 4.24
N GLN A 77 7.33 9.41 4.22
CA GLN A 77 7.10 10.83 4.37
C GLN A 77 6.26 11.38 3.20
N ILE A 78 6.60 11.03 1.95
CA ILE A 78 5.81 11.38 0.76
C ILE A 78 4.36 10.91 0.89
N PHE A 79 4.15 9.66 1.31
CA PHE A 79 2.80 9.11 1.52
C PHE A 79 2.00 9.94 2.54
N ILE A 80 2.62 10.27 3.67
CA ILE A 80 2.00 11.07 4.74
C ILE A 80 1.63 12.47 4.25
N ASP A 81 2.51 13.12 3.52
CA ASP A 81 2.26 14.49 3.07
C ASP A 81 1.17 14.54 2.01
N LEU A 82 1.20 13.60 1.07
CA LEU A 82 0.12 13.45 0.09
C LEU A 82 -1.20 13.13 0.79
N GLY A 83 -1.21 12.20 1.74
CA GLY A 83 -2.41 11.87 2.54
C GLY A 83 -2.99 13.07 3.29
N LYS A 84 -2.14 13.88 3.94
CA LYS A 84 -2.57 15.10 4.64
C LYS A 84 -3.11 16.16 3.68
N CYS A 85 -2.47 16.35 2.53
CA CYS A 85 -2.94 17.29 1.52
C CYS A 85 -4.26 16.83 0.87
N SER A 86 -4.46 15.52 0.74
CA SER A 86 -5.67 14.91 0.16
C SER A 86 -6.89 15.00 1.07
N PHE A 87 -6.74 14.68 2.36
CA PHE A 87 -7.86 14.45 3.27
C PHE A 87 -7.92 15.41 4.47
N GLY A 88 -7.02 16.39 4.54
CA GLY A 88 -6.96 17.35 5.66
C GLY A 88 -6.70 16.69 7.03
N SER A 89 -6.84 17.48 8.11
CA SER A 89 -6.89 16.97 9.48
C SER A 89 -8.34 16.61 9.84
N LEU A 90 -8.59 15.33 10.18
CA LEU A 90 -9.84 14.64 10.61
C LEU A 90 -11.03 15.47 11.17
N SER A 91 -11.52 16.52 10.49
CA SER A 91 -12.50 17.43 11.13
C SER A 91 -13.52 18.10 10.21
N VAL A 92 -13.57 17.83 8.91
CA VAL A 92 -14.59 18.45 8.06
C VAL A 92 -14.97 17.46 6.95
N GLY A 93 -16.27 17.26 6.69
CA GLY A 93 -16.81 16.28 5.75
C GLY A 93 -16.32 16.42 4.29
N LYS A 94 -16.99 15.76 3.33
CA LYS A 94 -16.56 15.62 1.92
C LYS A 94 -16.05 16.91 1.22
N GLU A 95 -16.47 18.09 1.66
CA GLU A 95 -16.02 19.40 1.17
C GLU A 95 -14.53 19.70 1.44
N SER A 96 -13.84 18.86 2.20
CA SER A 96 -12.42 19.04 2.58
C SER A 96 -11.42 18.28 1.70
N PHE A 97 -11.88 17.45 0.76
CA PHE A 97 -11.01 16.61 -0.06
C PHE A 97 -10.36 17.40 -1.20
N ASN A 98 -9.05 17.22 -1.37
CA ASN A 98 -8.32 17.81 -2.48
C ASN A 98 -8.06 16.78 -3.57
N GLU A 99 -8.90 16.82 -4.61
CA GLU A 99 -8.83 15.86 -5.73
C GLU A 99 -7.46 15.78 -6.40
N GLN A 100 -6.76 16.92 -6.55
CA GLN A 100 -5.45 16.95 -7.18
C GLN A 100 -4.43 16.13 -6.39
N TYR A 101 -4.45 16.23 -5.06
CA TYR A 101 -3.57 15.43 -4.22
C TYR A 101 -4.02 13.99 -4.11
N ILE A 102 -5.33 13.71 -4.17
CA ILE A 102 -5.85 12.34 -4.25
C ILE A 102 -5.32 11.61 -5.49
N GLU A 103 -5.25 12.28 -6.64
CA GLU A 103 -4.65 11.71 -7.85
C GLU A 103 -3.16 11.40 -7.68
N LEU A 104 -2.40 12.33 -7.07
CA LEU A 104 -0.98 12.13 -6.80
C LEU A 104 -0.73 11.01 -5.79
N LEU A 105 -1.50 10.98 -4.71
CA LEU A 105 -1.48 9.92 -3.72
C LEU A 105 -1.77 8.56 -4.36
N SER A 106 -2.82 8.48 -5.17
CA SER A 106 -3.21 7.24 -5.85
C SER A 106 -2.09 6.75 -6.78
N SER A 107 -1.52 7.63 -7.59
CA SER A 107 -0.43 7.28 -8.51
C SER A 107 0.81 6.80 -7.75
N PHE A 108 1.28 7.59 -6.77
CA PHE A 108 2.42 7.22 -5.93
C PHE A 108 2.21 5.87 -5.23
N GLN A 109 1.06 5.71 -4.57
CA GLN A 109 0.76 4.54 -3.77
C GLN A 109 0.55 3.30 -4.63
N LEU A 110 -0.03 3.43 -5.83
CA LEU A 110 -0.17 2.32 -6.78
C LEU A 110 1.20 1.79 -7.23
N THR A 111 2.13 2.71 -7.57
CA THR A 111 3.49 2.32 -7.94
C THR A 111 4.21 1.63 -6.78
N LEU A 112 4.10 2.17 -5.57
CA LEU A 112 4.68 1.57 -4.37
C LEU A 112 4.06 0.19 -4.08
N CYS A 113 2.74 0.06 -4.20
CA CYS A 113 1.99 -1.20 -4.06
C CYS A 113 2.52 -2.29 -5.00
N ASN A 114 2.82 -1.94 -6.25
CA ASN A 114 3.38 -2.87 -7.21
C ASN A 114 4.81 -3.32 -6.85
N TYR A 115 5.65 -2.44 -6.32
CA TYR A 115 7.00 -2.84 -5.87
C TYR A 115 6.97 -3.63 -4.55
N LEU A 116 6.02 -3.32 -3.65
CA LEU A 116 5.79 -4.08 -2.42
C LEU A 116 5.34 -5.52 -2.70
N GLU A 117 4.60 -5.74 -3.79
CA GLU A 117 4.23 -7.10 -4.25
C GLU A 117 5.46 -7.97 -4.51
N LEU A 118 6.55 -7.37 -5.00
CA LEU A 118 7.71 -8.08 -5.51
C LEU A 118 8.80 -8.35 -4.47
N SER A 119 8.87 -7.56 -3.40
CA SER A 119 10.00 -7.59 -2.47
C SER A 119 9.55 -7.62 -1.02
N GLU A 120 9.72 -8.79 -0.40
CA GLU A 120 9.55 -8.98 1.04
C GLU A 120 10.41 -7.99 1.84
N LEU A 121 11.66 -7.75 1.43
CA LEU A 121 12.57 -6.83 2.12
C LEU A 121 12.05 -5.39 2.13
N LEU A 122 11.49 -4.91 1.01
CA LEU A 122 10.86 -3.60 0.95
C LEU A 122 9.60 -3.56 1.85
N ALA A 123 8.77 -4.61 1.77
CA ALA A 123 7.56 -4.72 2.56
C ALA A 123 7.84 -4.73 4.06
N GLU A 124 8.86 -5.47 4.50
CA GLU A 124 9.33 -5.50 5.89
C GLU A 124 9.85 -4.11 6.34
N LYS A 125 10.61 -3.40 5.49
CA LYS A 125 11.12 -2.08 5.84
C LYS A 125 10.03 -1.03 5.94
N ILE A 126 9.03 -1.08 5.05
CA ILE A 126 7.87 -0.19 5.09
C ILE A 126 6.95 -0.54 6.28
N SER A 127 6.75 -1.81 6.61
CA SER A 127 5.94 -2.22 7.77
C SER A 127 6.56 -1.76 9.11
N LYS A 128 7.89 -1.66 9.18
CA LYS A 128 8.61 -1.06 10.32
C LYS A 128 8.47 0.47 10.41
N GLN A 129 7.95 1.13 9.38
CA GLN A 129 7.66 2.56 9.44
C GLN A 129 6.30 2.79 10.13
N ASP A 130 6.32 2.89 11.46
CA ASP A 130 5.13 3.15 12.29
C ASP A 130 4.25 4.30 11.75
N ALA A 131 4.87 5.34 11.18
CA ALA A 131 4.17 6.50 10.64
C ALA A 131 3.37 6.18 9.36
N TYR A 132 3.85 5.27 8.52
CA TYR A 132 3.16 4.84 7.31
C TYR A 132 1.86 4.10 7.63
N LEU A 133 1.91 3.15 8.57
CA LEU A 133 0.74 2.37 8.98
C LEU A 133 -0.31 3.23 9.71
N LYS A 134 0.13 4.17 10.55
CA LYS A 134 -0.77 5.16 11.18
C LYS A 134 -1.48 6.03 10.15
N GLU A 135 -0.77 6.42 9.09
CA GLU A 135 -1.36 7.23 8.03
C GLU A 135 -2.39 6.44 7.21
N ILE A 136 -2.14 5.16 6.93
CA ILE A 136 -3.14 4.27 6.31
C ILE A 136 -4.43 4.27 7.12
N TYR A 137 -4.33 4.08 8.44
CA TYR A 137 -5.51 4.09 9.31
C TYR A 137 -6.22 5.45 9.31
N ARG A 138 -5.45 6.55 9.39
CA ARG A 138 -5.99 7.91 9.34
C ARG A 138 -6.74 8.20 8.04
N ILE A 139 -6.17 7.81 6.90
CA ILE A 139 -6.81 7.96 5.58
C ILE A 139 -8.10 7.14 5.54
N HIS A 140 -8.06 5.89 6.04
CA HIS A 140 -9.26 5.06 6.16
C HIS A 140 -10.34 5.75 7.01
N GLU A 141 -10.02 6.26 8.20
CA GLU A 141 -10.96 7.00 9.05
C GLU A 141 -11.54 8.24 8.37
N ALA A 142 -10.72 9.00 7.63
CA ALA A 142 -11.17 10.19 6.91
C ALA A 142 -12.14 9.86 5.76
N ILE A 143 -12.04 8.66 5.20
CA ILE A 143 -12.85 8.19 4.08
C ILE A 143 -14.12 7.48 4.57
N LEU A 144 -14.12 6.92 5.78
CA LEU A 144 -15.28 6.21 6.33
C LEU A 144 -16.52 7.12 6.36
N PRO A 145 -17.68 6.66 5.85
CA PRO A 145 -18.90 7.46 5.89
C PRO A 145 -19.36 7.65 7.34
N HIS A 146 -19.47 8.90 7.80
CA HIS A 146 -19.96 9.22 9.14
C HIS A 146 -21.40 8.72 9.39
N ASP A 147 -22.23 8.63 8.33
CA ASP A 147 -23.66 8.29 8.45
C ASP A 147 -24.09 7.08 7.59
N GLY A 148 -23.15 6.19 7.24
CA GLY A 148 -23.46 4.90 6.59
C GLY A 148 -24.08 4.95 5.18
N THR A 149 -24.28 6.15 4.61
CA THR A 149 -24.92 6.32 3.29
C THR A 149 -24.23 7.41 2.49
N TYR A 150 -23.10 7.08 1.88
CA TYR A 150 -22.63 7.86 0.74
C TYR A 150 -22.00 6.94 -0.29
N GLY A 151 -22.42 7.10 -1.55
CA GLY A 151 -21.61 6.65 -2.67
C GLY A 151 -20.22 7.28 -2.53
N MET A 152 -19.20 6.44 -2.40
CA MET A 152 -17.82 6.88 -2.49
C MET A 152 -17.59 7.40 -3.91
N GLU A 153 -17.01 8.58 -4.03
CA GLU A 153 -16.55 9.07 -5.33
C GLU A 153 -15.52 8.09 -5.90
N LYS A 154 -15.52 7.92 -7.23
CA LYS A 154 -14.66 6.93 -7.91
C LYS A 154 -13.18 7.03 -7.51
N LYS A 155 -12.67 8.25 -7.30
CA LYS A 155 -11.27 8.50 -6.89
C LYS A 155 -10.99 8.04 -5.46
N ILE A 156 -11.94 8.22 -4.55
CA ILE A 156 -11.82 7.76 -3.16
C ILE A 156 -11.87 6.23 -3.10
N THR A 157 -12.78 5.62 -3.87
CA THR A 157 -12.84 4.16 -4.03
C THR A 157 -11.50 3.60 -4.54
N LEU A 158 -10.86 4.28 -5.49
CA LEU A 158 -9.54 3.87 -5.99
C LEU A 158 -8.46 3.92 -4.90
N VAL A 159 -8.40 4.99 -4.08
CA VAL A 159 -7.46 5.06 -2.96
C VAL A 159 -7.65 3.89 -2.00
N VAL A 160 -8.90 3.57 -1.67
CA VAL A 160 -9.24 2.43 -0.81
C VAL A 160 -8.77 1.12 -1.43
N GLU A 161 -9.07 0.88 -2.72
CA GLU A 161 -8.60 -0.32 -3.44
C GLU A 161 -7.09 -0.47 -3.40
N ILE A 162 -6.36 0.61 -3.63
CA ILE A 162 -4.90 0.61 -3.59
C ILE A 162 -4.40 0.32 -2.17
N ILE A 163 -4.98 0.91 -1.12
CA ILE A 163 -4.58 0.66 0.28
C ILE A 163 -4.81 -0.80 0.65
N ILE A 164 -5.99 -1.36 0.36
CA ILE A 164 -6.28 -2.77 0.67
C ILE A 164 -5.34 -3.70 -0.10
N LYS A 165 -5.15 -3.44 -1.40
CA LYS A 165 -4.19 -4.22 -2.20
C LYS A 165 -2.77 -4.10 -1.65
N THR A 166 -2.36 -2.91 -1.20
CA THR A 166 -1.03 -2.71 -0.62
C THR A 166 -0.84 -3.58 0.61
N LEU A 167 -1.78 -3.55 1.55
CA LEU A 167 -1.68 -4.33 2.77
C LEU A 167 -1.71 -5.84 2.49
N TYR A 168 -2.55 -6.28 1.55
CA TYR A 168 -2.55 -7.65 1.05
C TYR A 168 -1.20 -8.05 0.44
N ASN A 169 -0.65 -7.23 -0.46
CA ASN A 169 0.64 -7.46 -1.12
C ASN A 169 1.81 -7.52 -0.12
N MET A 170 1.71 -6.84 1.02
CA MET A 170 2.68 -6.95 2.10
C MET A 170 2.50 -8.27 2.88
N LEU A 171 1.27 -8.67 3.19
CA LEU A 171 0.96 -9.87 3.97
C LEU A 171 1.26 -11.18 3.24
N GLN A 172 1.06 -11.23 1.91
CA GLN A 172 1.30 -12.44 1.13
C GLN A 172 2.76 -12.91 1.11
N HIS A 173 3.70 -12.08 1.59
CA HIS A 173 5.08 -12.51 1.83
C HIS A 173 5.22 -13.43 3.06
N GLU A 174 4.15 -13.61 3.84
CA GLU A 174 4.11 -14.48 5.03
C GLU A 174 5.20 -14.13 6.05
N ASN A 175 5.60 -12.86 6.11
CA ASN A 175 6.62 -12.38 7.03
C ASN A 175 5.99 -11.97 8.37
N PRO A 176 6.36 -12.61 9.50
CA PRO A 176 5.77 -12.35 10.81
C PRO A 176 5.93 -10.91 11.30
N THR A 177 6.98 -10.21 10.85
CA THR A 177 7.21 -8.80 11.20
C THR A 177 6.14 -7.91 10.59
N ILE A 178 5.71 -8.21 9.36
CA ILE A 178 4.67 -7.46 8.66
C ILE A 178 3.34 -7.66 9.38
N SER A 179 2.93 -8.91 9.60
CA SER A 179 1.69 -9.23 10.30
C SER A 179 1.65 -8.63 11.71
N SER A 180 2.74 -8.73 12.48
CA SER A 180 2.87 -8.10 13.80
C SER A 180 2.70 -6.59 13.75
N ALA A 181 3.25 -5.92 12.74
CA ALA A 181 3.10 -4.48 12.57
C ALA A 181 1.65 -4.10 12.22
N LEU A 182 0.99 -4.84 11.33
CA LEU A 182 -0.41 -4.61 10.98
C LEU A 182 -1.35 -4.81 12.19
N LYS A 183 -1.09 -5.82 13.03
CA LYS A 183 -1.77 -6.05 14.31
C LYS A 183 -1.57 -4.87 15.27
N LYS A 184 -0.34 -4.42 15.47
CA LYS A 184 0.02 -3.29 16.35
C LYS A 184 -0.74 -2.01 16.02
N TYR A 185 -1.07 -1.79 14.74
CA TYR A 185 -1.76 -0.59 14.26
C TYR A 185 -3.24 -0.77 13.95
N ASN A 186 -3.86 -1.87 14.41
CA ASN A 186 -5.28 -2.17 14.19
C ASN A 186 -5.71 -2.13 12.71
N LEU A 187 -4.79 -2.44 11.78
CA LEU A 187 -5.11 -2.47 10.35
C LEU A 187 -6.02 -3.66 9.99
N ILE A 188 -6.17 -4.63 10.90
CA ILE A 188 -7.14 -5.73 10.79
C ILE A 188 -8.57 -5.19 10.68
N ASP A 189 -8.91 -4.13 11.39
CA ASP A 189 -10.26 -3.54 11.38
C ASP A 189 -10.66 -3.08 9.98
N ILE A 190 -9.68 -2.60 9.21
CA ILE A 190 -9.86 -2.19 7.81
C ILE A 190 -10.31 -3.40 6.97
N PHE A 191 -9.63 -4.54 7.11
CA PHE A 191 -10.02 -5.75 6.38
C PHE A 191 -11.38 -6.28 6.81
N ILE A 192 -11.68 -6.27 8.11
CA ILE A 192 -13.00 -6.68 8.62
C ILE A 192 -14.11 -5.81 8.04
N TYR A 193 -13.87 -4.51 7.92
CA TYR A 193 -14.81 -3.58 7.31
C TYR A 193 -15.04 -3.91 5.82
N TYR A 194 -13.97 -4.06 5.03
CA TYR A 194 -14.09 -4.28 3.58
C TYR A 194 -14.37 -5.73 3.16
N ALA A 195 -14.25 -6.72 4.05
CA ALA A 195 -14.74 -8.09 3.79
C ALA A 195 -16.27 -8.12 3.53
N LYS A 196 -16.99 -7.12 4.02
CA LYS A 196 -18.44 -6.95 3.79
C LYS A 196 -18.77 -6.07 2.58
N SER A 197 -17.76 -5.64 1.82
CA SER A 197 -17.93 -4.78 0.65
C SER A 197 -18.66 -5.51 -0.48
N THR A 198 -19.47 -4.77 -1.24
CA THR A 198 -20.07 -5.27 -2.50
C THR A 198 -19.09 -5.21 -3.68
N ASN A 199 -17.96 -4.52 -3.52
CA ASN A 199 -16.87 -4.55 -4.49
C ASN A 199 -16.08 -5.86 -4.30
N THR A 200 -16.19 -6.75 -5.28
CA THR A 200 -15.59 -8.09 -5.25
C THR A 200 -14.08 -8.06 -5.05
N SER A 201 -13.36 -7.12 -5.66
CA SER A 201 -11.91 -7.02 -5.53
C SER A 201 -11.50 -6.66 -4.09
N LEU A 202 -12.18 -5.67 -3.49
CA LEU A 202 -11.97 -5.28 -2.09
C LEU A 202 -12.31 -6.42 -1.13
N GLN A 203 -13.43 -7.09 -1.37
CA GLN A 203 -13.89 -8.20 -0.57
C GLN A 203 -12.88 -9.36 -0.59
N ILE A 204 -12.44 -9.80 -1.77
CA ILE A 204 -11.49 -10.91 -1.92
C ILE A 204 -10.15 -10.56 -1.26
N ALA A 205 -9.58 -9.39 -1.55
CA ALA A 205 -8.30 -8.98 -0.96
C ALA A 205 -8.37 -8.91 0.57
N SER A 206 -9.51 -8.46 1.12
CA SER A 206 -9.74 -8.43 2.57
C SER A 206 -9.84 -9.83 3.17
N TYR A 207 -10.59 -10.75 2.56
CA TYR A 207 -10.67 -12.14 3.03
C TYR A 207 -9.32 -12.85 3.01
N LEU A 208 -8.57 -12.72 1.91
CA LEU A 208 -7.24 -13.33 1.81
C LEU A 208 -6.26 -12.73 2.83
N SER A 209 -6.32 -11.42 3.07
CA SER A 209 -5.51 -10.76 4.10
C SER A 209 -5.83 -11.28 5.51
N LEU A 210 -7.11 -11.44 5.84
CA LEU A 210 -7.53 -12.02 7.11
C LEU A 210 -7.05 -13.48 7.25
N ALA A 211 -7.11 -14.26 6.17
CA ALA A 211 -6.61 -15.64 6.18
C ALA A 211 -5.11 -15.71 6.51
N TYR A 212 -4.27 -14.86 5.91
CA TYR A 212 -2.84 -14.79 6.27
C TYR A 212 -2.62 -14.47 7.75
N ILE A 213 -3.36 -13.49 8.27
CA ILE A 213 -3.22 -13.02 9.66
C ILE A 213 -3.65 -14.07 10.68
N TYR A 214 -4.73 -14.81 10.41
CA TYR A 214 -5.24 -15.85 11.32
C TYR A 214 -4.49 -17.18 11.18
N ASN A 215 -3.99 -17.54 9.99
CA ASN A 215 -3.17 -18.74 9.80
C ASN A 215 -1.85 -18.65 10.59
N GLU A 216 -1.26 -17.46 10.72
CA GLU A 216 -0.10 -17.26 11.61
C GLU A 216 -0.44 -17.49 13.10
N GLU A 217 -1.67 -17.19 13.53
CA GLU A 217 -2.10 -17.41 14.91
C GLU A 217 -2.27 -18.90 15.21
N GLU A 218 -2.79 -19.68 14.26
CA GLU A 218 -2.85 -21.14 14.38
C GLU A 218 -1.44 -21.77 14.47
N GLN A 219 -0.44 -21.19 13.81
CA GLN A 219 0.96 -21.63 13.91
C GLN A 219 1.64 -21.25 15.25
N LEU A 220 1.12 -20.23 15.95
CA LEU A 220 1.66 -19.74 17.24
C LEU A 220 1.00 -20.39 18.47
N ILE A 221 -0.07 -21.19 18.30
CA ILE A 221 -0.73 -21.91 19.38
C ILE A 221 -0.05 -23.29 19.54
N PRO A 222 0.64 -23.59 20.66
CA PRO A 222 1.00 -24.97 20.95
C PRO A 222 -0.28 -25.78 21.12
N GLU A 223 -0.38 -26.92 20.43
CA GLU A 223 -1.53 -27.83 20.40
C GLU A 223 -2.27 -27.90 21.75
N ASN A 224 -3.41 -27.21 21.83
CA ASN A 224 -4.43 -27.53 22.80
C ASN A 224 -5.81 -27.22 22.20
N PRO A 225 -6.76 -28.16 22.27
CA PRO A 225 -7.92 -28.19 21.39
C PRO A 225 -9.04 -27.30 21.93
N SER A 226 -9.18 -26.10 21.34
CA SER A 226 -10.43 -25.33 21.41
C SER A 226 -10.51 -24.32 20.26
N THR A 227 -10.34 -24.79 19.02
CA THR A 227 -10.66 -24.02 17.82
C THR A 227 -12.18 -23.95 17.64
N ARG A 228 -12.81 -23.03 18.38
CA ARG A 228 -14.20 -22.61 18.13
C ARG A 228 -14.23 -21.10 18.12
N ILE A 229 -14.30 -20.52 16.92
CA ILE A 229 -14.62 -19.11 16.75
C ILE A 229 -16.13 -19.05 16.49
N TYR A 230 -16.88 -18.41 17.40
CA TYR A 230 -18.35 -18.32 17.36
C TYR A 230 -19.10 -19.67 17.22
N GLY A 231 -18.51 -20.77 17.69
CA GLY A 231 -19.17 -22.09 17.71
C GLY A 231 -19.09 -22.88 16.40
N TYR A 232 -18.41 -22.38 15.37
CA TYR A 232 -18.16 -23.09 14.12
C TYR A 232 -16.66 -23.31 13.90
N SER A 233 -16.32 -24.45 13.28
CA SER A 233 -14.96 -24.79 12.85
C SER A 233 -14.68 -24.23 11.44
N CYS A 234 -13.43 -23.93 11.12
CA CYS A 234 -13.04 -23.44 9.79
C CYS A 234 -13.41 -24.41 8.66
N GLU A 235 -13.50 -25.71 8.95
CA GLU A 235 -13.98 -26.73 7.99
C GLU A 235 -15.47 -26.57 7.64
N GLU A 236 -16.28 -26.02 8.54
CA GLU A 236 -17.71 -25.77 8.30
C GLU A 236 -17.94 -24.51 7.44
N ILE A 237 -17.01 -23.54 7.50
CA ILE A 237 -17.06 -22.31 6.69
C ILE A 237 -16.67 -22.60 5.24
N LEU A 238 -15.72 -23.51 5.01
CA LEU A 238 -15.20 -23.85 3.68
C LEU A 238 -16.09 -24.83 2.88
N LYS A 239 -17.14 -25.39 3.49
CA LYS A 239 -18.09 -26.31 2.84
C LYS A 239 -19.43 -25.66 2.46
N GLY A 240 -19.51 -24.33 2.50
CA GLY A 240 -20.68 -23.57 2.02
C GLY A 240 -20.99 -23.86 0.56
#